data_AF-A0A9N9ZQC5-F1
#
_entry.id   AF-A0A9N9ZQC5-F1
#
_cell.length_a   1.000
_cell.length_b   1.000
_cell.length_c   1.000
_cell.angle_alpha   90.00
_cell.angle_beta   90.00
_cell.angle_gamma   90.00
#
_symmetry.space_group_name_H-M   'P 1'
#
loop_
_entity.id
_entity.type
_entity.pdbx_description
1 polymer ?
#
loop_
_entity_poly.entity_id
_entity_poly.type
_entity_poly.pdbx_seq_one_letter_code
_entity_poly.pdbx_strand_id
1 'polypeptide(L)'
;MPPTLQFHPPLVNSACPWATDLACLKALLESPSTGAVTTRTSLLAGFDHQPQQHRFTFFDPGASNTPDGDTYSFPDEPGRSPTASTVGPSKAAHTASLNTLGYSPIPLQGYLDMIRQLASDDSPSTRPPKTFIVSVTGSPDDIAACYAAVSALAPQVRFPLALEVNLSCPNIPGRPPPAYDPASLRTYLAALPGDPAIPVGVKTPPYTHAGQYQALLGTLEGAGAGAKLSFITATNTLGSCLVMTTEGPALPLGDSGGIGGMAGPPLHPLALGNVATIRKMLDEGDGSLRHIAIVGVGGVSDGGGYRRMRAVGASMVGVGTGLGSEGVDVFAKIERDIGSKW
;
A
#
# COMPACT_ATOMS: atom_id res chain seq x y z
N MET A 1 -20.54 -1.89 -14.83
CA MET A 1 -19.18 -1.43 -14.46
C MET A 1 -19.15 -1.32 -12.96
N PRO A 2 -18.08 -1.77 -12.29
CA PRO A 2 -17.97 -1.73 -10.84
C PRO A 2 -17.94 -0.27 -10.33
N PRO A 3 -18.29 -0.01 -9.05
CA PRO A 3 -18.22 1.31 -8.46
C PRO A 3 -16.81 1.92 -8.58
N THR A 4 -16.70 3.19 -8.96
CA THR A 4 -15.40 3.83 -9.16
C THR A 4 -14.72 4.18 -7.83
N LEU A 5 -13.41 3.95 -7.72
CA LEU A 5 -12.61 4.51 -6.62
C LEU A 5 -12.22 5.95 -6.96
N GLN A 6 -12.72 6.91 -6.20
CA GLN A 6 -12.36 8.32 -6.33
C GLN A 6 -12.41 9.01 -4.97
N PHE A 7 -11.44 9.87 -4.70
CA PHE A 7 -11.41 10.72 -3.52
C PHE A 7 -10.56 11.97 -3.76
N HIS A 8 -10.77 12.99 -2.94
CA HIS A 8 -10.05 14.25 -3.01
C HIS A 8 -9.61 14.71 -1.62
N PRO A 9 -8.35 15.15 -1.43
CA PRO A 9 -7.21 15.08 -2.35
C PRO A 9 -6.87 13.66 -2.86
N PRO A 10 -6.40 13.47 -4.10
CA PRO A 10 -6.00 12.15 -4.65
C PRO A 10 -4.63 11.69 -4.10
N LEU A 11 -4.45 11.84 -2.80
CA LEU A 11 -3.28 11.46 -2.01
C LEU A 11 -3.76 10.60 -0.83
N VAL A 12 -3.09 9.48 -0.61
CA VAL A 12 -3.47 8.48 0.39
C VAL A 12 -2.21 7.83 0.97
N ASN A 13 -2.31 7.19 2.14
CA ASN A 13 -1.26 6.27 2.57
C ASN A 13 -1.36 4.94 1.81
N SER A 14 -0.23 4.28 1.58
CA SER A 14 -0.20 2.87 1.19
C SER A 14 -0.55 2.00 2.41
N ALA A 15 -1.10 0.80 2.19
CA ALA A 15 -1.20 -0.22 3.25
C ALA A 15 0.20 -0.47 3.85
N CYS A 16 0.40 -0.04 5.10
CA CYS A 16 1.70 0.00 5.76
C CYS A 16 1.57 -0.01 7.29
N PRO A 17 2.67 -0.15 8.05
CA PRO A 17 2.64 -0.22 9.52
C PRO A 17 2.00 0.98 10.22
N TRP A 18 2.14 2.19 9.67
CA TRP A 18 1.52 3.43 10.19
C TRP A 18 0.02 3.54 9.88
N ALA A 19 -0.65 2.40 9.67
CA ALA A 19 -2.08 2.26 9.52
C ALA A 19 -2.58 0.99 10.24
N THR A 20 -1.91 0.61 11.34
CA THR A 20 -2.21 -0.63 12.09
C THR A 20 -3.32 -0.42 13.13
N ASP A 21 -3.19 0.58 13.99
CA ASP A 21 -4.10 0.79 15.12
C ASP A 21 -5.01 2.02 14.94
N LEU A 22 -5.93 2.19 15.91
CA LEU A 22 -6.91 3.27 15.90
C LEU A 22 -6.26 4.67 15.88
N ALA A 23 -5.15 4.86 16.61
CA ALA A 23 -4.48 6.15 16.66
C ALA A 23 -3.83 6.50 15.32
N CYS A 24 -3.21 5.51 14.67
CA CYS A 24 -2.69 5.63 13.31
C CYS A 24 -3.79 5.99 12.31
N LEU A 25 -4.91 5.25 12.32
CA LEU A 25 -6.04 5.49 11.42
C LEU A 25 -6.68 6.86 11.67
N LYS A 26 -6.80 7.29 12.94
CA LYS A 26 -7.31 8.61 13.31
C LYS A 26 -6.39 9.72 12.78
N ALA A 27 -5.08 9.62 12.96
CA ALA A 27 -4.13 10.62 12.47
C ALA A 27 -4.18 10.76 10.93
N LEU A 28 -4.31 9.65 10.20
CA LEU A 28 -4.49 9.65 8.74
C LEU A 28 -5.83 10.27 8.33
N LEU A 29 -6.91 9.96 9.06
CA LEU A 29 -8.25 10.49 8.83
C LEU A 29 -8.30 12.00 9.07
N GLU A 30 -7.60 12.51 10.08
CA GLU A 30 -7.59 13.93 10.44
C GLU A 30 -6.72 14.80 9.50
N SER A 31 -5.69 14.22 8.87
CA SER A 31 -4.79 14.93 7.96
C SER A 31 -5.54 15.61 6.80
N PRO A 32 -5.53 16.94 6.63
CA PRO A 32 -6.30 17.59 5.57
C PRO A 32 -5.82 17.26 4.15
N SER A 33 -4.58 16.81 4.03
CA SER A 33 -3.89 16.61 2.76
C SER A 33 -4.12 15.21 2.17
N THR A 34 -4.88 14.33 2.85
CA THR A 34 -5.26 13.01 2.31
C THR A 34 -6.77 12.96 2.02
N GLY A 35 -7.15 12.32 0.91
CA GLY A 35 -8.57 12.10 0.57
C GLY A 35 -9.10 10.73 1.00
N ALA A 36 -8.22 9.81 1.38
CA ALA A 36 -8.57 8.47 1.81
C ALA A 36 -7.59 7.97 2.90
N VAL A 37 -7.94 6.84 3.50
CA VAL A 37 -7.11 6.08 4.45
C VAL A 37 -7.07 4.63 4.00
N THR A 38 -5.89 4.05 3.82
CA THR A 38 -5.73 2.62 3.55
C THR A 38 -5.32 1.89 4.82
N THR A 39 -6.03 0.85 5.24
CA THR A 39 -5.62 0.06 6.42
C THR A 39 -4.36 -0.74 6.13
N ARG A 40 -3.60 -1.14 7.16
CA ARG A 40 -2.58 -2.19 6.99
C ARG A 40 -3.27 -3.47 6.50
N THR A 41 -2.61 -4.20 5.60
CA THR A 41 -3.16 -5.46 5.07
C THR A 41 -3.41 -6.44 6.22
N SER A 42 -4.65 -6.92 6.34
CA SER A 42 -5.08 -7.86 7.38
C SER A 42 -5.52 -9.21 6.78
N LEU A 43 -5.48 -10.25 7.61
CA LEU A 43 -6.14 -11.54 7.35
C LEU A 43 -7.40 -11.64 8.21
N LEU A 44 -8.31 -12.57 7.88
CA LEU A 44 -9.49 -12.85 8.71
C LEU A 44 -9.11 -13.16 10.18
N ALA A 45 -8.08 -13.97 10.38
CA ALA A 45 -7.60 -14.38 11.71
C ALA A 45 -6.45 -13.50 12.25
N GLY A 46 -6.02 -12.48 11.50
CA GLY A 46 -4.77 -11.77 11.78
C GLY A 46 -3.53 -12.57 11.36
N PHE A 47 -2.38 -11.91 11.41
CA PHE A 47 -1.09 -12.48 11.08
C PHE A 47 -0.34 -12.86 12.36
N ASP A 48 0.32 -14.02 12.35
CA ASP A 48 1.19 -14.43 13.47
C ASP A 48 2.49 -13.61 13.45
N HIS A 49 2.42 -12.40 13.98
CA HIS A 49 3.52 -11.46 13.96
C HIS A 49 4.56 -11.79 15.03
N GLN A 50 5.74 -12.23 14.60
CA GLN A 50 6.91 -12.49 15.45
C GLN A 50 7.85 -11.27 15.49
N PRO A 51 7.93 -10.49 16.59
CA PRO A 51 8.67 -9.22 16.59
C PRO A 51 10.18 -9.35 16.34
N GLN A 52 10.75 -10.52 16.65
CA GLN A 52 12.17 -10.80 16.42
C GLN A 52 12.49 -11.05 14.94
N GLN A 53 11.52 -11.46 14.14
CA GLN A 53 11.69 -11.81 12.72
C GLN A 53 11.13 -10.74 11.78
N HIS A 54 9.95 -10.21 12.14
CA HIS A 54 9.23 -9.21 11.37
C HIS A 54 9.72 -7.83 11.76
N ARG A 55 10.71 -7.35 11.01
CA ARG A 55 11.37 -6.08 11.30
C ARG A 55 11.49 -5.21 10.06
N PHE A 56 11.68 -3.92 10.28
CA PHE A 56 12.04 -2.95 9.26
C PHE A 56 13.18 -2.07 9.74
N THR A 57 13.88 -1.47 8.78
CA THR A 57 14.85 -0.42 9.01
C THR A 57 14.69 0.67 7.96
N PHE A 58 15.13 1.88 8.29
CA PHE A 58 15.30 2.94 7.31
C PHE A 58 16.79 3.12 7.01
N PHE A 59 17.10 3.47 5.77
CA PHE A 59 18.46 3.68 5.31
C PHE A 59 18.53 4.86 4.33
N ASP A 60 19.72 5.42 4.17
CA ASP A 60 20.01 6.40 3.13
C ASP A 60 20.55 5.66 1.89
N PRO A 61 19.86 5.70 0.74
CA PRO A 61 20.32 5.03 -0.46
C PRO A 61 21.51 5.71 -1.15
N GLY A 62 21.81 6.96 -0.82
CA GLY A 62 22.93 7.73 -1.37
C GLY A 62 24.16 7.74 -0.45
N ALA A 63 24.02 7.31 0.80
CA ALA A 63 25.14 7.23 1.73
C ALA A 63 26.02 6.01 1.44
N SER A 64 27.33 6.23 1.44
CA SER A 64 28.33 5.16 1.54
C SER A 64 28.40 4.55 2.94
N ASN A 65 27.83 5.24 3.94
CA ASN A 65 27.83 4.85 5.33
C ASN A 65 26.54 4.10 5.67
N THR A 66 26.72 3.06 6.46
CA THR A 66 25.77 2.03 6.79
C THR A 66 24.58 2.58 7.60
N PRO A 67 23.40 1.94 7.54
CA PRO A 67 22.33 2.20 8.49
C PRO A 67 22.88 2.10 9.92
N ASP A 68 22.32 2.86 10.87
CA ASP A 68 22.69 2.81 12.31
C ASP A 68 22.46 1.42 12.97
N GLY A 69 22.17 0.37 12.21
CA GLY A 69 21.92 -0.99 12.68
C GLY A 69 20.55 -1.19 13.33
N ASP A 70 19.84 -0.10 13.65
CA ASP A 70 18.54 -0.18 14.29
C ASP A 70 17.48 -0.73 13.36
N THR A 71 16.73 -1.68 13.91
CA THR A 71 15.55 -2.27 13.29
C THR A 71 14.41 -2.23 14.27
N TYR A 72 13.18 -2.20 13.76
CA TYR A 72 11.98 -2.07 14.58
C TYR A 72 10.91 -3.01 14.04
N SER A 73 9.98 -3.43 14.90
CA SER A 73 8.87 -4.30 14.58
C SER A 73 7.54 -3.55 14.52
N PHE A 74 7.42 -2.45 15.27
CA PHE A 74 6.25 -1.58 15.28
C PHE A 74 6.63 -0.11 15.09
N PRO A 75 5.71 0.73 14.56
CA PRO A 75 5.96 2.16 14.43
C PRO A 75 6.30 2.87 15.75
N ASP A 76 5.72 2.43 16.86
CA ASP A 76 5.79 3.01 18.19
C ASP A 76 6.74 2.26 19.14
N GLU A 77 7.58 1.38 18.62
CA GLU A 77 8.51 0.60 19.44
C GLU A 77 9.47 1.51 20.26
N PRO A 78 9.59 1.30 21.59
CA PRO A 78 10.48 2.09 22.44
C PRO A 78 11.92 2.08 21.93
N GLY A 79 12.58 3.25 21.96
CA GLY A 79 13.94 3.41 21.45
C GLY A 79 14.00 3.86 19.98
N ARG A 80 12.87 3.80 19.25
CA ARG A 80 12.79 4.42 17.93
C ARG A 80 12.86 5.95 18.04
N SER A 81 13.98 6.55 17.63
CA SER A 81 14.02 7.98 17.38
C SER A 81 13.16 8.30 16.15
N PRO A 82 12.26 9.31 16.20
CA PRO A 82 11.64 9.84 15.00
C PRO A 82 12.76 10.24 14.04
N THR A 83 12.81 9.63 12.86
CA THR A 83 13.84 9.90 11.86
C THR A 83 13.70 11.35 11.39
N ALA A 84 14.48 12.24 12.01
CA ALA A 84 14.78 13.62 11.63
C ALA A 84 13.58 14.56 11.37
N SER A 85 13.12 15.26 12.42
CA SER A 85 12.46 16.57 12.28
C SER A 85 13.08 17.66 13.18
N THR A 86 13.97 17.32 14.12
CA THR A 86 14.42 18.30 15.14
C THR A 86 15.90 18.68 15.13
N VAL A 87 16.74 18.20 14.19
CA VAL A 87 18.18 18.54 14.24
C VAL A 87 18.81 18.70 12.85
N GLY A 88 18.89 19.95 12.37
CA GLY A 88 19.90 20.46 11.42
C GLY A 88 19.97 19.85 9.99
N PRO A 89 20.56 20.58 9.02
CA PRO A 89 20.61 20.17 7.61
C PRO A 89 21.65 19.07 7.28
N SER A 90 22.26 18.40 8.27
CA SER A 90 23.43 17.53 8.05
C SER A 90 23.31 16.08 8.53
N LYS A 91 22.13 15.59 8.93
CA LYS A 91 21.94 14.14 9.15
C LYS A 91 21.39 13.49 7.88
N ALA A 92 22.08 12.45 7.40
CA ALA A 92 21.66 11.61 6.28
C ALA A 92 20.17 11.27 6.43
N ALA A 93 19.35 11.68 5.46
CA ALA A 93 17.92 11.47 5.55
C ALA A 93 17.66 10.00 5.24
N HIS A 94 17.36 9.20 6.28
CA HIS A 94 16.94 7.80 6.14
C HIS A 94 15.58 7.75 5.41
N THR A 95 15.63 7.88 4.09
CA THR A 95 14.46 8.08 3.20
C THR A 95 14.02 6.79 2.52
N ALA A 96 14.86 5.75 2.53
CA ALA A 96 14.54 4.43 2.03
C ALA A 96 14.25 3.45 3.17
N SER A 97 13.58 2.35 2.87
CA SER A 97 13.24 1.33 3.87
C SER A 97 13.46 -0.09 3.34
N LEU A 98 13.89 -0.98 4.22
CA LEU A 98 13.91 -2.44 3.99
C LEU A 98 13.07 -3.11 5.08
N ASN A 99 12.26 -4.12 4.73
CA ASN A 99 11.38 -4.77 5.71
C ASN A 99 11.08 -6.25 5.44
N THR A 100 10.74 -6.97 6.51
CA THR A 100 10.22 -8.35 6.55
C THR A 100 8.92 -8.43 7.37
N LEU A 101 8.13 -7.36 7.43
CA LEU A 101 7.09 -7.19 8.45
C LEU A 101 5.86 -8.11 8.33
N GLY A 102 5.70 -8.82 7.22
CA GLY A 102 4.49 -9.59 6.94
C GLY A 102 3.23 -8.71 6.93
N TYR A 103 2.16 -9.19 7.57
CA TYR A 103 0.85 -8.52 7.58
C TYR A 103 0.45 -8.04 8.98
N SER A 104 -0.76 -7.51 9.13
CA SER A 104 -1.26 -7.01 10.41
C SER A 104 -1.54 -8.15 11.41
N PRO A 105 -1.08 -8.06 12.67
CA PRO A 105 -1.53 -8.97 13.73
C PRO A 105 -3.01 -8.77 14.10
N ILE A 106 -3.56 -7.58 13.85
CA ILE A 106 -4.98 -7.30 14.05
C ILE A 106 -5.79 -7.98 12.93
N PRO A 107 -6.81 -8.78 13.26
CA PRO A 107 -7.69 -9.42 12.28
C PRO A 107 -8.57 -8.38 11.56
N LEU A 108 -9.12 -8.76 10.39
CA LEU A 108 -10.03 -7.88 9.63
C LEU A 108 -11.13 -7.27 10.51
N GLN A 109 -11.75 -8.09 11.38
CA GLN A 109 -12.83 -7.61 12.26
C GLN A 109 -12.37 -6.43 13.14
N GLY A 110 -11.13 -6.45 13.64
CA GLY A 110 -10.58 -5.35 14.42
C GLY A 110 -10.52 -4.04 13.64
N TYR A 111 -10.13 -4.08 12.36
CA TYR A 111 -10.17 -2.89 11.51
C TYR A 111 -11.59 -2.40 11.25
N LEU A 112 -12.54 -3.31 11.01
CA LEU A 112 -13.96 -2.95 10.83
C LEU A 112 -14.53 -2.28 12.09
N ASP A 113 -14.15 -2.76 13.27
CA ASP A 113 -14.56 -2.18 14.55
C ASP A 113 -13.93 -0.79 14.77
N MET A 114 -12.65 -0.60 14.42
CA MET A 114 -12.01 0.72 14.44
C MET A 114 -12.69 1.70 13.48
N ILE A 115 -13.03 1.27 12.26
CA ILE A 115 -13.75 2.11 11.28
C ILE A 115 -15.13 2.50 11.84
N ARG A 116 -15.84 1.56 12.47
CA ARG A 116 -17.13 1.85 13.13
C ARG A 116 -16.95 2.87 14.26
N GLN A 117 -15.94 2.69 15.11
CA GLN A 117 -15.64 3.63 16.20
C GLN A 117 -15.33 5.04 15.68
N LEU A 118 -14.53 5.17 14.63
CA LEU A 118 -14.24 6.46 14.00
C LEU A 118 -15.47 7.06 13.30
N ALA A 119 -16.39 6.23 12.82
CA ALA A 119 -17.61 6.69 12.18
C ALA A 119 -18.60 7.29 13.21
N SER A 120 -18.59 6.78 14.45
CA SER A 120 -19.39 7.26 15.57
C SER A 120 -18.84 8.52 16.27
N ASP A 121 -17.64 8.97 15.92
CA ASP A 121 -17.10 10.24 16.42
C ASP A 121 -17.87 11.40 15.75
N ASP A 122 -18.77 12.03 16.51
CA ASP A 122 -19.71 13.10 16.09
C ASP A 122 -19.05 14.46 15.86
N SER A 123 -17.71 14.50 15.76
CA SER A 123 -16.98 15.75 15.57
C SER A 123 -17.46 16.44 14.27
N PRO A 124 -18.04 17.65 14.35
CA PRO A 124 -18.62 18.32 13.20
C PRO A 124 -17.54 18.63 12.16
N SER A 125 -17.62 17.97 11.00
CA SER A 125 -16.74 18.21 9.86
C SER A 125 -17.54 18.76 8.70
N THR A 126 -17.13 19.90 8.17
CA THR A 126 -17.66 20.49 6.93
C THR A 126 -17.12 19.81 5.67
N ARG A 127 -16.14 18.91 5.80
CA ARG A 127 -15.54 18.17 4.70
C ARG A 127 -16.30 16.86 4.45
N PRO A 128 -16.44 16.43 3.18
CA PRO A 128 -17.03 15.13 2.86
C PRO A 128 -16.23 14.01 3.53
N PRO A 129 -16.89 12.89 3.88
CA PRO A 129 -16.21 11.76 4.52
C PRO A 129 -15.14 11.19 3.58
N LYS A 130 -13.96 10.92 4.12
CA LYS A 130 -12.88 10.24 3.40
C LYS A 130 -13.21 8.78 3.16
N THR A 131 -12.71 8.24 2.06
CA THR A 131 -12.81 6.81 1.75
C THR A 131 -11.87 6.00 2.63
N PHE A 132 -12.33 4.88 3.19
CA PHE A 132 -11.47 3.86 3.75
C PHE A 132 -11.24 2.75 2.72
N ILE A 133 -9.98 2.51 2.38
CA ILE A 133 -9.55 1.37 1.57
C ILE A 133 -9.10 0.27 2.53
N VAL A 134 -9.93 -0.76 2.70
CA VAL A 134 -9.64 -1.89 3.58
C VAL A 134 -8.75 -2.87 2.83
N SER A 135 -7.48 -2.94 3.21
CA SER A 135 -6.49 -3.83 2.60
C SER A 135 -6.54 -5.21 3.27
N VAL A 136 -6.68 -6.26 2.45
CA VAL A 136 -6.82 -7.65 2.92
C VAL A 136 -5.94 -8.60 2.11
N THR A 137 -5.61 -9.75 2.70
CA THR A 137 -5.02 -10.89 2.01
C THR A 137 -5.49 -12.20 2.64
N GLY A 138 -5.21 -13.33 2.00
CA GLY A 138 -5.61 -14.66 2.44
C GLY A 138 -5.72 -15.61 1.25
N SER A 139 -6.37 -16.75 1.45
CA SER A 139 -6.81 -17.62 0.36
C SER A 139 -7.93 -16.97 -0.46
N PRO A 140 -8.24 -17.46 -1.68
CA PRO A 140 -9.39 -16.96 -2.44
C PRO A 140 -10.71 -16.98 -1.65
N ASP A 141 -10.96 -18.02 -0.85
CA ASP A 141 -12.16 -18.11 -0.01
C ASP A 141 -12.15 -17.03 1.10
N ASP A 142 -10.98 -16.78 1.70
CA ASP A 142 -10.83 -15.68 2.66
C ASP A 142 -11.12 -14.33 2.01
N ILE A 143 -10.71 -14.12 0.75
CA ILE A 143 -10.99 -12.87 0.02
C ILE A 143 -12.50 -12.69 -0.20
N ALA A 144 -13.23 -13.75 -0.55
CA ALA A 144 -14.69 -13.68 -0.68
C ALA A 144 -15.35 -13.31 0.66
N ALA A 145 -14.90 -13.92 1.77
CA ALA A 145 -15.39 -13.61 3.11
C ALA A 145 -15.02 -12.18 3.55
N CYS A 146 -13.80 -11.72 3.25
CA CYS A 146 -13.36 -10.35 3.50
C CYS A 146 -14.25 -9.34 2.76
N TYR A 147 -14.51 -9.59 1.46
CA TYR A 147 -15.40 -8.75 0.67
C TYR A 147 -16.79 -8.67 1.29
N ALA A 148 -17.38 -9.82 1.68
CA ALA A 148 -18.70 -9.87 2.29
C ALA A 148 -18.75 -9.04 3.59
N ALA A 149 -17.73 -9.14 4.45
CA ALA A 149 -17.65 -8.38 5.70
C ALA A 149 -17.53 -6.86 5.47
N VAL A 150 -16.65 -6.42 4.56
CA VAL A 150 -16.47 -5.00 4.24
C VAL A 150 -17.73 -4.42 3.57
N SER A 151 -18.32 -5.15 2.63
CA SER A 151 -19.55 -4.76 1.94
C SER A 151 -20.74 -4.65 2.91
N ALA A 152 -20.85 -5.57 3.88
CA ALA A 152 -21.88 -5.51 4.91
C ALA A 152 -21.73 -4.30 5.84
N LEU A 153 -20.51 -3.85 6.12
CA LEU A 153 -20.25 -2.65 6.93
C LEU A 153 -20.54 -1.35 6.16
N ALA A 154 -20.31 -1.32 4.85
CA ALA A 154 -20.40 -0.11 4.03
C ALA A 154 -21.69 0.73 4.23
N PRO A 155 -22.92 0.15 4.28
CA PRO A 155 -24.13 0.94 4.53
C PRO A 155 -24.34 1.36 5.99
N GLN A 156 -23.50 0.88 6.93
CA GLN A 156 -23.64 1.12 8.38
C GLN A 156 -22.73 2.26 8.89
N VAL A 157 -21.81 2.74 8.06
CA VAL A 157 -20.85 3.79 8.43
C VAL A 157 -20.93 4.95 7.45
N ARG A 158 -20.60 6.16 7.91
CA ARG A 158 -20.61 7.36 7.06
C ARG A 158 -19.47 7.41 6.03
N PHE A 159 -18.46 6.56 6.17
CA PHE A 159 -17.31 6.53 5.27
C PHE A 159 -17.59 5.67 4.05
N PRO A 160 -17.30 6.14 2.82
CA PRO A 160 -17.20 5.26 1.67
C PRO A 160 -16.15 4.19 1.93
N LEU A 161 -16.45 2.92 1.62
CA LEU A 161 -15.52 1.81 1.77
C LEU A 161 -15.10 1.29 0.40
N ALA A 162 -13.85 0.85 0.30
CA ALA A 162 -13.31 0.11 -0.83
C ALA A 162 -12.49 -1.08 -0.30
N LEU A 163 -12.36 -2.13 -1.10
CA LEU A 163 -11.53 -3.29 -0.79
C LEU A 163 -10.25 -3.26 -1.64
N GLU A 164 -9.09 -3.39 -1.02
CA GLU A 164 -7.83 -3.68 -1.71
C GLU A 164 -7.39 -5.12 -1.39
N VAL A 165 -7.32 -5.98 -2.40
CA VAL A 165 -6.78 -7.34 -2.28
C VAL A 165 -5.28 -7.30 -2.55
N ASN A 166 -4.48 -7.52 -1.52
CA ASN A 166 -3.03 -7.51 -1.62
C ASN A 166 -2.51 -8.84 -2.18
N LEU A 167 -2.04 -8.82 -3.44
CA LEU A 167 -1.57 -10.00 -4.18
C LEU A 167 -0.07 -9.95 -4.50
N SER A 168 0.68 -9.09 -3.81
CA SER A 168 2.09 -8.82 -4.10
C SER A 168 3.09 -9.54 -3.20
N CYS A 169 2.59 -10.17 -2.14
CA CYS A 169 3.39 -10.95 -1.20
C CYS A 169 3.03 -12.43 -1.37
N PRO A 170 3.93 -13.37 -1.01
CA PRO A 170 3.61 -14.78 -1.07
C PRO A 170 2.52 -15.10 -0.04
N ASN A 171 1.29 -15.35 -0.50
CA ASN A 171 0.18 -15.80 0.35
C ASN A 171 0.27 -17.30 0.68
N ILE A 172 1.06 -18.04 -0.12
CA ILE A 172 1.30 -19.46 0.05
C ILE A 172 2.81 -19.65 0.23
N PRO A 173 3.27 -20.30 1.32
CA PRO A 173 4.68 -20.58 1.53
C PRO A 173 5.32 -21.26 0.32
N GLY A 174 6.48 -20.74 -0.11
CA GLY A 174 7.23 -21.28 -1.25
C GLY A 174 6.65 -21.00 -2.63
N ARG A 175 5.56 -20.22 -2.74
CA ARG A 175 5.02 -19.78 -4.05
C ARG A 175 5.32 -18.29 -4.30
N PRO A 176 5.50 -17.89 -5.58
CA PRO A 176 5.60 -16.48 -5.89
C PRO A 176 4.30 -15.75 -5.53
N PRO A 177 4.35 -14.42 -5.33
CA PRO A 177 3.17 -13.58 -5.23
C PRO A 177 2.08 -13.93 -6.26
N PRO A 178 0.79 -14.02 -5.88
CA PRO A 178 -0.27 -14.42 -6.80
C PRO A 178 -0.36 -13.55 -8.06
N ALA A 179 -0.06 -12.25 -7.97
CA ALA A 179 -0.09 -11.36 -9.13
C ALA A 179 1.12 -11.53 -10.08
N TYR A 180 2.09 -12.39 -9.79
CA TYR A 180 3.10 -12.86 -10.74
C TYR A 180 2.70 -14.15 -11.48
N ASP A 181 1.72 -14.90 -10.96
CA ASP A 181 1.30 -16.19 -11.50
C ASP A 181 -0.13 -16.12 -12.06
N PRO A 182 -0.31 -16.21 -13.39
CA PRO A 182 -1.62 -16.16 -14.03
C PRO A 182 -2.65 -17.14 -13.46
N ALA A 183 -2.23 -18.37 -13.12
CA ALA A 183 -3.15 -19.38 -12.59
C ALA A 183 -3.67 -18.97 -11.21
N SER A 184 -2.78 -18.56 -10.31
CA SER A 184 -3.16 -18.04 -9.00
C SER A 184 -3.99 -16.77 -9.12
N LEU A 185 -3.59 -15.79 -9.94
CA LEU A 185 -4.36 -14.56 -10.11
C LEU A 185 -5.82 -14.83 -10.56
N ARG A 186 -6.05 -15.80 -11.46
CA ARG A 186 -7.40 -16.20 -11.88
C ARG A 186 -8.26 -16.69 -10.72
N THR A 187 -7.72 -17.43 -9.76
CA THR A 187 -8.51 -17.94 -8.62
C THR A 187 -8.95 -16.80 -7.71
N TYR A 188 -8.10 -15.81 -7.47
CA TYR A 188 -8.48 -14.61 -6.71
C TYR A 188 -9.54 -13.77 -7.43
N LEU A 189 -9.42 -13.57 -8.74
CA LEU A 189 -10.43 -12.85 -9.52
C LEU A 189 -11.78 -13.60 -9.57
N ALA A 190 -11.74 -14.93 -9.59
CA ALA A 190 -12.94 -15.76 -9.54
C ALA A 190 -13.68 -15.65 -8.21
N ALA A 191 -12.96 -15.50 -7.09
CA ALA A 191 -13.54 -15.33 -5.76
C ALA A 191 -14.22 -13.98 -5.53
N LEU A 192 -13.88 -12.96 -6.33
CA LEU A 192 -14.53 -11.64 -6.27
C LEU A 192 -15.94 -11.67 -6.88
N PRO A 193 -16.89 -10.89 -6.35
CA PRO A 193 -18.24 -10.78 -6.91
C PRO A 193 -18.21 -10.31 -8.37
N GLY A 194 -19.18 -10.75 -9.17
CA GLY A 194 -19.33 -10.30 -10.56
C GLY A 194 -19.88 -8.88 -10.70
N ASP A 195 -20.56 -8.37 -9.66
CA ASP A 195 -21.12 -7.02 -9.58
C ASP A 195 -20.88 -6.49 -8.15
N PRO A 196 -19.70 -5.91 -7.87
CA PRO A 196 -19.35 -5.47 -6.53
C PRO A 196 -20.16 -4.23 -6.11
N ALA A 197 -20.61 -4.19 -4.86
CA ALA A 197 -21.35 -3.07 -4.27
C ALA A 197 -20.43 -1.92 -3.80
N ILE A 198 -19.13 -2.23 -3.61
CA ILE A 198 -18.08 -1.29 -3.24
C ILE A 198 -16.92 -1.37 -4.25
N PRO A 199 -16.10 -0.33 -4.43
CA PRO A 199 -14.91 -0.44 -5.28
C PRO A 199 -13.98 -1.55 -4.79
N VAL A 200 -13.49 -2.37 -5.72
CA VAL A 200 -12.53 -3.45 -5.42
C VAL A 200 -11.29 -3.23 -6.27
N GLY A 201 -10.12 -3.40 -5.68
CA GLY A 201 -8.86 -3.33 -6.41
C GLY A 201 -7.87 -4.39 -5.97
N VAL A 202 -6.82 -4.55 -6.77
CA VAL A 202 -5.70 -5.44 -6.45
C VAL A 202 -4.42 -4.65 -6.29
N LYS A 203 -3.62 -4.98 -5.28
CA LYS A 203 -2.27 -4.42 -5.11
C LYS A 203 -1.24 -5.39 -5.68
N THR A 204 -0.48 -4.91 -6.65
CA THR A 204 0.47 -5.72 -7.42
C THR A 204 1.91 -5.54 -6.92
N PRO A 205 2.76 -6.56 -7.08
CA PRO A 205 4.18 -6.41 -6.84
C PRO A 205 4.81 -5.57 -7.99
N PRO A 206 6.07 -5.13 -7.86
CA PRO A 206 6.77 -4.54 -8.99
C PRO A 206 7.05 -5.57 -10.08
N TYR A 207 6.73 -5.23 -11.33
CA TYR A 207 7.12 -6.00 -12.51
C TYR A 207 8.41 -5.43 -13.11
N THR A 208 9.31 -6.31 -13.53
CA THR A 208 10.68 -5.97 -13.96
C THR A 208 10.97 -6.32 -15.42
N HIS A 209 10.07 -7.06 -16.10
CA HIS A 209 10.20 -7.36 -17.52
C HIS A 209 8.83 -7.46 -18.22
N ALA A 210 8.82 -7.26 -19.56
CA ALA A 210 7.60 -7.13 -20.36
C ALA A 210 6.61 -8.30 -20.21
N GLY A 211 7.12 -9.55 -20.15
CA GLY A 211 6.28 -10.74 -20.03
C GLY A 211 5.40 -10.77 -18.78
N GLN A 212 5.84 -10.16 -17.68
CA GLN A 212 5.03 -10.06 -16.46
C GLN A 212 3.81 -9.15 -16.63
N TYR A 213 3.97 -8.02 -17.34
CA TYR A 213 2.86 -7.14 -17.63
C TYR A 213 1.84 -7.81 -18.56
N GLN A 214 2.32 -8.50 -19.60
CA GLN A 214 1.47 -9.29 -20.51
C GLN A 214 0.69 -10.37 -19.74
N ALA A 215 1.35 -11.05 -18.82
CA ALA A 215 0.73 -12.06 -17.95
C ALA A 215 -0.36 -11.46 -17.05
N LEU A 216 -0.10 -10.31 -16.42
CA LEU A 216 -1.11 -9.59 -15.63
C LEU A 216 -2.32 -9.22 -16.48
N LEU A 217 -2.12 -8.45 -17.56
CA LEU A 217 -3.21 -7.88 -18.34
C LEU A 217 -4.02 -8.97 -19.06
N GLY A 218 -3.37 -9.94 -19.69
CA GLY A 218 -4.07 -11.05 -20.35
C GLY A 218 -4.84 -11.93 -19.36
N THR A 219 -4.41 -11.97 -18.09
CA THR A 219 -5.18 -12.63 -17.04
C THR A 219 -6.39 -11.80 -16.60
N LEU A 220 -6.22 -10.49 -16.43
CA LEU A 220 -7.32 -9.58 -16.09
C LEU A 220 -8.42 -9.60 -17.17
N GLU A 221 -8.06 -9.47 -18.44
CA GLU A 221 -8.99 -9.53 -19.58
C GLU A 221 -9.67 -10.90 -19.63
N GLY A 222 -8.89 -11.98 -19.66
CA GLY A 222 -9.40 -13.34 -19.79
C GLY A 222 -10.19 -13.86 -18.57
N ALA A 223 -10.17 -13.14 -17.44
CA ALA A 223 -10.97 -13.44 -16.26
C ALA A 223 -12.17 -12.49 -16.09
N GLY A 224 -12.41 -11.59 -17.06
CA GLY A 224 -13.50 -10.62 -16.98
C GLY A 224 -13.32 -9.62 -15.83
N ALA A 225 -12.07 -9.28 -15.48
CA ALA A 225 -11.78 -8.42 -14.34
C ALA A 225 -12.39 -7.02 -14.47
N GLY A 226 -12.69 -6.55 -15.69
CA GLY A 226 -13.35 -5.27 -15.92
C GLY A 226 -14.78 -5.18 -15.34
N ALA A 227 -15.45 -6.30 -15.05
CA ALA A 227 -16.72 -6.27 -14.32
C ALA A 227 -16.52 -6.20 -12.80
N LYS A 228 -15.32 -6.53 -12.31
CA LYS A 228 -15.03 -6.83 -10.90
C LYS A 228 -14.12 -5.80 -10.23
N LEU A 229 -13.19 -5.21 -10.99
CA LEU A 229 -12.14 -4.34 -10.47
C LEU A 229 -12.36 -2.90 -10.87
N SER A 230 -12.16 -2.02 -9.90
CA SER A 230 -12.25 -0.57 -10.03
C SER A 230 -10.87 0.08 -10.06
N PHE A 231 -9.86 -0.54 -9.45
CA PHE A 231 -8.51 0.02 -9.37
C PHE A 231 -7.40 -1.04 -9.25
N ILE A 232 -6.17 -0.62 -9.58
CA ILE A 232 -4.93 -1.35 -9.30
C ILE A 232 -4.02 -0.45 -8.47
N THR A 233 -3.45 -0.99 -7.39
CA THR A 233 -2.39 -0.31 -6.63
C THR A 233 -1.03 -0.81 -7.10
N ALA A 234 -0.25 0.06 -7.75
CA ALA A 234 1.05 -0.25 -8.34
C ALA A 234 2.12 0.70 -7.75
N THR A 235 3.05 0.25 -6.89
CA THR A 235 3.37 -1.14 -6.54
C THR A 235 3.58 -1.35 -5.05
N ASN A 236 3.64 -2.61 -4.62
CA ASN A 236 4.23 -2.96 -3.34
C ASN A 236 5.77 -2.82 -3.37
N THR A 237 6.44 -3.12 -2.27
CA THR A 237 7.91 -3.10 -2.14
C THR A 237 8.58 -4.09 -3.09
N LEU A 238 9.81 -3.81 -3.50
CA LEU A 238 10.61 -4.73 -4.29
C LEU A 238 11.25 -5.78 -3.38
N GLY A 239 10.82 -7.04 -3.52
CA GLY A 239 11.42 -8.16 -2.81
C GLY A 239 12.86 -8.45 -3.24
N SER A 240 13.47 -9.46 -2.61
CA SER A 240 14.82 -9.91 -2.95
C SER A 240 15.91 -8.84 -2.80
N CYS A 241 15.70 -7.86 -1.93
CA CYS A 241 16.67 -6.80 -1.67
C CYS A 241 17.43 -7.06 -0.37
N LEU A 242 18.70 -6.64 -0.34
CA LEU A 242 19.60 -6.75 0.81
C LEU A 242 20.21 -5.38 1.09
N VAL A 243 20.23 -4.99 2.36
CA VAL A 243 20.99 -3.83 2.85
C VAL A 243 22.01 -4.33 3.86
N MET A 244 23.25 -3.91 3.70
CA MET A 244 24.37 -4.32 4.57
C MET A 244 24.76 -3.19 5.51
N THR A 245 25.05 -3.53 6.75
CA THR A 245 25.80 -2.72 7.72
C THR A 245 27.28 -3.18 7.74
N THR A 246 28.11 -2.53 8.57
CA THR A 246 29.50 -2.95 8.80
C THR A 246 29.58 -4.30 9.52
N GLU A 247 28.49 -4.73 10.15
CA GLU A 247 28.41 -5.90 11.01
C GLU A 247 27.68 -7.08 10.34
N GLY A 248 26.98 -6.84 9.22
CA GLY A 248 26.23 -7.87 8.49
C GLY A 248 24.97 -7.32 7.83
N PRO A 249 24.01 -8.18 7.45
CA PRO A 249 22.70 -7.72 6.96
C PRO A 249 21.97 -6.83 7.98
N ALA A 250 21.33 -5.78 7.49
CA ALA A 250 20.63 -4.82 8.33
C ALA A 250 19.34 -5.39 8.95
N LEU A 251 18.75 -6.41 8.34
CA LEU A 251 17.62 -7.14 8.93
C LEU A 251 18.11 -8.46 9.55
N PRO A 252 17.38 -9.01 10.54
CA PRO A 252 17.71 -10.31 11.12
C PRO A 252 17.88 -11.37 10.03
N LEU A 253 18.87 -12.25 10.22
CA LEU A 253 19.11 -13.34 9.28
C LEU A 253 17.86 -14.23 9.17
N GLY A 254 17.31 -14.73 10.28
CA GLY A 254 16.04 -15.46 10.31
C GLY A 254 15.85 -16.45 9.15
N ASP A 255 14.60 -16.62 8.70
CA ASP A 255 14.29 -17.45 7.54
C ASP A 255 14.57 -16.74 6.20
N SER A 256 14.64 -15.40 6.18
CA SER A 256 14.83 -14.63 4.94
C SER A 256 16.29 -14.38 4.57
N GLY A 257 17.26 -14.76 5.42
CA GLY A 257 18.68 -14.44 5.24
C GLY A 257 18.99 -12.94 5.26
N GLY A 258 18.17 -12.12 5.93
CA GLY A 258 18.28 -10.65 5.90
C GLY A 258 17.73 -10.02 4.61
N ILE A 259 17.20 -10.82 3.69
CA ILE A 259 16.52 -10.34 2.48
C ILE A 259 15.14 -9.79 2.86
N GLY A 260 14.77 -8.66 2.26
CA GLY A 260 13.49 -7.99 2.52
C GLY A 260 12.93 -7.23 1.32
N GLY A 261 11.79 -6.60 1.56
CA GLY A 261 11.14 -5.68 0.64
C GLY A 261 11.72 -4.28 0.75
N MET A 262 12.31 -3.77 -0.33
CA MET A 262 12.84 -2.41 -0.42
C MET A 262 11.79 -1.44 -0.96
N ALA A 263 11.73 -0.26 -0.35
CA ALA A 263 10.93 0.87 -0.80
C ALA A 263 11.62 2.21 -0.51
N GLY A 264 10.94 3.31 -0.85
CA GLY A 264 11.48 4.67 -0.82
C GLY A 264 12.09 5.09 -2.16
N PRO A 265 12.96 6.12 -2.18
CA PRO A 265 13.53 6.67 -3.41
C PRO A 265 14.13 5.63 -4.39
N PRO A 266 14.81 4.56 -3.96
CA PRO A 266 15.40 3.60 -4.91
C PRO A 266 14.35 2.80 -5.70
N LEU A 267 13.14 2.66 -5.17
CA LEU A 267 12.02 2.01 -5.85
C LEU A 267 11.34 2.93 -6.88
N HIS A 268 11.50 4.25 -6.76
CA HIS A 268 10.67 5.21 -7.49
C HIS A 268 10.74 5.07 -9.02
N PRO A 269 11.91 4.93 -9.67
CA PRO A 269 11.96 4.77 -11.14
C PRO A 269 11.25 3.49 -11.61
N LEU A 270 11.39 2.39 -10.86
CA LEU A 270 10.71 1.13 -11.16
C LEU A 270 9.19 1.27 -10.99
N ALA A 271 8.74 1.94 -9.94
CA ALA A 271 7.32 2.21 -9.69
C ALA A 271 6.71 3.09 -10.81
N LEU A 272 7.41 4.13 -11.26
CA LEU A 272 6.99 4.96 -12.38
C LEU A 272 6.82 4.14 -13.66
N GLY A 273 7.77 3.24 -13.96
CA GLY A 273 7.67 2.31 -15.09
C GLY A 273 6.46 1.38 -14.98
N ASN A 274 6.21 0.84 -13.78
CA ASN A 274 5.05 0.00 -13.53
C ASN A 274 3.73 0.72 -13.79
N VAL A 275 3.55 1.93 -13.24
CA VAL A 275 2.35 2.73 -13.46
C VAL A 275 2.19 3.09 -14.94
N ALA A 276 3.25 3.58 -15.58
CA ALA A 276 3.22 3.96 -16.99
C ALA A 276 2.82 2.79 -17.90
N THR A 277 3.45 1.63 -17.71
CA THR A 277 3.21 0.45 -18.53
C THR A 277 1.83 -0.13 -18.28
N ILE A 278 1.40 -0.27 -17.03
CA ILE A 278 0.05 -0.77 -16.70
C ILE A 278 -1.00 0.18 -17.27
N ARG A 279 -0.87 1.50 -17.07
CA ARG A 279 -1.81 2.49 -17.62
C ARG A 279 -1.94 2.36 -19.13
N LYS A 280 -0.79 2.36 -19.83
CA LYS A 280 -0.73 2.21 -21.28
C LYS A 280 -1.47 0.95 -21.74
N MET A 281 -1.20 -0.20 -21.13
CA MET A 281 -1.82 -1.45 -21.54
C MET A 281 -3.31 -1.53 -21.21
N LEU A 282 -3.76 -0.93 -20.10
CA LEU A 282 -5.19 -0.81 -19.79
C LEU A 282 -5.93 0.06 -20.82
N ASP A 283 -5.25 1.08 -21.38
CA ASP A 283 -5.81 1.97 -22.40
C ASP A 283 -5.79 1.38 -23.81
N GLU A 284 -4.79 0.57 -24.14
CA GLU A 284 -4.60 -0.06 -25.45
C GLU A 284 -5.31 -1.42 -25.61
N GLY A 285 -5.82 -2.01 -24.53
CA GLY A 285 -6.54 -3.28 -24.55
C GLY A 285 -7.91 -3.21 -25.25
N ASP A 286 -8.76 -4.22 -25.03
CA ASP A 286 -10.09 -4.32 -25.67
C ASP A 286 -11.13 -3.29 -25.16
N GLY A 287 -10.72 -2.37 -24.30
CA GLY A 287 -11.54 -1.35 -23.66
C GLY A 287 -12.25 -1.81 -22.38
N SER A 288 -12.31 -3.13 -22.11
CA SER A 288 -12.99 -3.67 -20.92
C SER A 288 -12.32 -3.24 -19.61
N LEU A 289 -11.00 -2.98 -19.64
CA LEU A 289 -10.20 -2.61 -18.47
C LEU A 289 -9.89 -1.10 -18.38
N ARG A 290 -10.25 -0.31 -19.40
CA ARG A 290 -9.82 1.10 -19.52
C ARG A 290 -10.20 1.96 -18.31
N HIS A 291 -11.36 1.67 -17.71
CA HIS A 291 -11.90 2.40 -16.56
C HIS A 291 -11.17 2.11 -15.24
N ILE A 292 -10.34 1.07 -15.16
CA ILE A 292 -9.62 0.71 -13.94
C ILE A 292 -8.64 1.83 -13.59
N ALA A 293 -8.82 2.46 -12.43
CA ALA A 293 -7.95 3.51 -11.92
C ALA A 293 -6.61 2.93 -11.43
N ILE A 294 -5.56 3.75 -11.38
CA ILE A 294 -4.28 3.34 -10.78
C ILE A 294 -3.98 4.17 -9.54
N VAL A 295 -3.76 3.51 -8.40
CA VAL A 295 -3.13 4.11 -7.22
C VAL A 295 -1.62 3.89 -7.34
N GLY A 296 -0.89 4.93 -7.72
CA GLY A 296 0.57 4.87 -7.91
C GLY A 296 1.31 4.97 -6.59
N VAL A 297 2.16 3.99 -6.27
CA VAL A 297 2.87 3.86 -5.00
C VAL A 297 4.32 3.49 -5.26
N GLY A 298 5.25 4.19 -4.61
CA GLY A 298 6.67 3.86 -4.59
C GLY A 298 7.54 5.11 -4.58
N GLY A 299 8.27 5.32 -3.49
CA GLY A 299 9.27 6.38 -3.37
C GLY A 299 8.77 7.83 -3.48
N VAL A 300 7.49 8.07 -3.18
CA VAL A 300 6.93 9.43 -3.09
C VAL A 300 7.06 9.95 -1.66
N SER A 301 7.72 11.09 -1.48
CA SER A 301 7.89 11.80 -0.21
C SER A 301 7.87 13.34 -0.34
N ASP A 302 7.61 13.85 -1.55
CA ASP A 302 7.57 15.28 -1.88
C ASP A 302 6.65 15.54 -3.09
N GLY A 303 6.37 16.82 -3.36
CA GLY A 303 5.53 17.21 -4.50
C GLY A 303 6.12 16.87 -5.87
N GLY A 304 7.44 16.68 -5.99
CA GLY A 304 8.07 16.23 -7.22
C GLY A 304 7.73 14.77 -7.54
N GLY A 305 7.84 13.90 -6.55
CA GLY A 305 7.45 12.49 -6.61
C GLY A 305 5.96 12.33 -6.90
N TYR A 306 5.12 13.12 -6.25
CA TYR A 306 3.68 13.15 -6.55
C TYR A 306 3.43 13.51 -8.02
N ARG A 307 3.99 14.62 -8.53
CA ARG A 307 3.80 15.05 -9.92
C ARG A 307 4.28 14.01 -10.92
N ARG A 308 5.44 13.37 -10.69
CA ARG A 308 5.94 12.29 -11.55
C ARG A 308 4.98 11.12 -11.60
N MET A 309 4.46 10.69 -10.45
CA MET A 309 3.50 9.59 -10.35
C MET A 309 2.20 9.89 -11.11
N ARG A 310 1.67 11.12 -10.97
CA ARG A 310 0.51 11.60 -11.72
C ARG A 310 0.77 11.65 -13.22
N ALA A 311 1.93 12.16 -13.63
CA ALA A 311 2.32 12.32 -15.03
C ALA A 311 2.43 10.98 -15.78
N VAL A 312 2.78 9.89 -15.08
CA VAL A 312 2.84 8.55 -15.68
C VAL A 312 1.49 7.81 -15.67
N GLY A 313 0.41 8.44 -15.21
CA GLY A 313 -0.94 7.90 -15.34
C GLY A 313 -1.58 7.37 -14.05
N ALA A 314 -0.98 7.63 -12.88
CA ALA A 314 -1.64 7.34 -11.62
C ALA A 314 -2.85 8.27 -11.42
N SER A 315 -4.02 7.69 -11.14
CA SER A 315 -5.27 8.40 -10.82
C SER A 315 -5.29 8.91 -9.37
N MET A 316 -4.58 8.24 -8.47
CA MET A 316 -4.32 8.64 -7.08
C MET A 316 -2.88 8.25 -6.71
N VAL A 317 -2.29 8.88 -5.70
CA VAL A 317 -0.91 8.59 -5.28
C VAL A 317 -0.87 8.11 -3.84
N GLY A 318 -0.24 6.96 -3.59
CA GLY A 318 -0.06 6.39 -2.27
C GLY A 318 1.36 6.60 -1.71
N VAL A 319 1.45 6.88 -0.41
CA VAL A 319 2.71 7.11 0.32
C VAL A 319 2.92 6.04 1.39
N GLY A 320 4.08 5.36 1.37
CA GLY A 320 4.48 4.35 2.36
C GLY A 320 5.68 4.79 3.17
N THR A 321 6.90 4.62 2.63
CA THR A 321 8.16 4.96 3.31
C THR A 321 8.21 6.41 3.78
N GLY A 322 7.72 7.38 2.99
CA GLY A 322 7.66 8.79 3.40
C GLY A 322 6.78 9.04 4.63
N LEU A 323 5.64 8.34 4.75
CA LEU A 323 4.82 8.35 5.97
C LEU A 323 5.57 7.71 7.12
N GLY A 324 6.33 6.65 6.83
CA GLY A 324 7.13 5.98 7.83
C GLY A 324 8.24 6.86 8.41
N SER A 325 8.94 7.60 7.57
CA SER A 325 10.09 8.42 7.95
C SER A 325 9.69 9.80 8.49
N GLU A 326 8.68 10.44 7.92
CA GLU A 326 8.29 11.83 8.22
C GLU A 326 6.94 11.93 8.98
N GLY A 327 6.24 10.83 9.22
CA GLY A 327 4.90 10.84 9.80
C GLY A 327 3.86 11.46 8.86
N VAL A 328 2.71 11.87 9.41
CA VAL A 328 1.61 12.47 8.62
C VAL A 328 1.97 13.81 7.98
N ASP A 329 3.05 14.45 8.43
CA ASP A 329 3.55 15.72 7.90
C ASP A 329 4.01 15.62 6.44
N VAL A 330 4.37 14.42 5.97
CA VAL A 330 4.70 14.18 4.56
C VAL A 330 3.56 14.59 3.63
N PHE A 331 2.30 14.39 4.05
CA PHE A 331 1.14 14.73 3.23
C PHE A 331 0.97 16.24 3.12
N ALA A 332 1.14 16.97 4.23
CA ALA A 332 1.09 18.42 4.26
C ALA A 332 2.26 19.04 3.46
N LYS A 333 3.43 18.42 3.51
CA LYS A 333 4.58 18.79 2.68
C LYS A 333 4.27 18.62 1.19
N ILE A 334 3.77 17.46 0.77
CA ILE A 334 3.36 17.21 -0.62
C ILE A 334 2.33 18.24 -1.08
N GLU A 335 1.29 18.50 -0.26
CA GLU A 335 0.27 19.50 -0.58
C GLU A 335 0.86 20.90 -0.79
N ARG A 336 1.73 21.36 0.12
CA ARG A 336 2.42 22.65 -0.01
C ARG A 336 3.28 22.71 -1.27
N ASP A 337 4.05 21.67 -1.56
CA ASP A 337 4.95 21.61 -2.70
C ASP A 337 4.20 21.71 -4.04
N ILE A 338 2.98 21.16 -4.12
CA ILE A 338 2.12 21.24 -5.31
C ILE A 338 1.19 22.45 -5.29
N GLY A 339 1.14 23.21 -4.19
CA GLY A 339 0.23 24.35 -4.01
C GLY A 339 -1.25 23.94 -4.10
N SER A 340 -1.60 22.78 -3.55
CA SER A 340 -2.93 22.15 -3.67
C SER A 340 -3.43 21.95 -5.12
N LYS A 341 -2.52 21.90 -6.11
CA LYS A 341 -2.82 21.57 -7.51
C LYS A 341 -2.75 20.05 -7.72
N TRP A 342 -3.85 19.38 -7.40
CA TRP A 342 -4.00 17.91 -7.38
C TRP A 342 -4.06 17.23 -8.76
#